data_AF-A0A529P9X7-F1
#
_entry.id   AF-A0A529P9X7-F1
#
_cell.length_a   1.000
_cell.length_b   1.000
_cell.length_c   1.000
_cell.angle_alpha   90.00
_cell.angle_beta   90.00
_cell.angle_gamma   90.00
#
_symmetry.space_group_name_H-M   'P 1'
#
loop_
_entity.id
_entity.type
_entity.pdbx_description
1 polymer ?
#
loop_
_entity_poly.entity_id
_entity_poly.type
_entity_poly.pdbx_seq_one_letter_code
_entity_poly.pdbx_strand_id
1 'polypeptide(L)'
;MISILFRFILACLLLPWIWATADAQTASFPELSSAVPSHPDVTYLDLANLVVPVLAGTSPIKIRPISGDADDEAPPSTGNLSSAAVLDIKAGGKERLTMLFDLGQASDSAEGFAVLALYDLGGKPELLDAVNV
;
A
#
# COMPACT_ATOMS: atom_id res chain seq x y z
N MET A 1 -9.62 51.67 14.61
CA MET A 1 -10.03 50.62 15.57
C MET A 1 -10.99 49.61 14.95
N ILE A 2 -12.07 50.02 14.27
CA ILE A 2 -13.04 49.12 13.61
C ILE A 2 -12.44 48.14 12.59
N SER A 3 -11.45 48.56 11.78
CA SER A 3 -10.82 47.68 10.78
C SER A 3 -10.01 46.53 11.39
N ILE A 4 -9.37 46.75 12.55
CA ILE A 4 -8.61 45.71 13.25
C ILE A 4 -9.58 44.70 13.88
N LEU A 5 -10.69 45.17 14.45
CA LEU A 5 -11.74 44.31 14.99
C LEU A 5 -12.35 43.41 13.91
N PHE A 6 -12.62 43.97 12.73
CA PHE A 6 -13.18 43.23 11.59
C PHE A 6 -12.22 42.16 11.06
N ARG A 7 -10.92 42.47 10.97
CA ARG A 7 -9.88 41.48 10.61
C ARG A 7 -9.76 40.37 11.65
N PHE A 8 -9.87 40.71 12.93
CA PHE A 8 -9.83 39.72 14.01
C PHE A 8 -11.04 38.77 13.94
N ILE A 9 -12.24 39.31 13.75
CA ILE A 9 -13.47 38.52 13.60
C ILE A 9 -13.39 37.61 12.38
N LEU A 10 -12.89 38.13 11.24
CA LEU A 10 -12.70 37.32 10.03
C LEU A 10 -11.70 36.19 10.26
N ALA A 11 -10.57 36.46 10.94
CA ALA A 11 -9.58 35.43 11.28
C ALA A 11 -10.17 34.37 12.24
N CYS A 12 -10.96 34.78 13.23
CA CYS A 12 -11.65 33.86 14.14
C CYS A 12 -12.71 33.01 13.42
N LEU A 13 -13.38 33.55 12.40
CA LEU A 13 -14.35 32.82 11.57
C LEU A 13 -13.71 31.80 10.63
N LEU A 14 -12.47 32.04 10.18
CA LEU A 14 -11.71 31.12 9.34
C LEU A 14 -10.99 30.03 10.14
N LEU A 15 -10.76 30.26 11.44
CA LEU A 15 -10.06 29.33 12.35
C LEU A 15 -10.65 27.90 12.39
N PRO A 16 -11.99 27.69 12.36
CA PRO A 16 -12.58 26.36 12.35
C PRO A 16 -12.33 25.58 11.04
N TRP A 17 -12.10 26.27 9.92
CA TRP A 17 -11.83 25.62 8.63
C TRP A 17 -10.40 25.09 8.49
N ILE A 18 -9.52 25.39 9.44
CA ILE A 18 -8.16 24.85 9.49
C ILE A 18 -8.16 23.43 10.09
N TRP A 19 -9.26 23.04 10.76
CA TRP A 19 -9.42 21.72 11.35
C TRP A 19 -9.99 20.75 10.32
N ALA A 20 -9.31 20.61 9.19
CA ALA A 20 -9.48 19.42 8.37
C ALA A 20 -8.81 18.27 9.12
N THR A 21 -9.59 17.34 9.65
CA THR A 21 -9.05 16.07 10.16
C THR A 21 -8.41 15.35 8.97
N ALA A 22 -7.13 15.01 9.08
CA ALA A 22 -6.53 14.07 8.14
C ALA A 22 -7.20 12.71 8.38
N ASP A 23 -8.17 12.36 7.55
CA ASP A 23 -8.77 11.03 7.55
C ASP A 23 -7.73 10.06 6.98
N ALA A 24 -7.13 9.27 7.87
CA ALA A 24 -6.32 8.15 7.47
C ALA A 24 -7.26 7.03 7.03
N GLN A 25 -7.16 6.60 5.77
CA GLN A 25 -8.00 5.52 5.27
C GLN A 25 -7.60 4.21 5.97
N THR A 26 -8.58 3.55 6.58
CA THR A 26 -8.39 2.29 7.31
C THR A 26 -8.08 1.15 6.34
N ALA A 27 -6.97 0.46 6.56
CA ALA A 27 -6.66 -0.80 5.87
C ALA A 27 -7.59 -1.92 6.32
N SER A 28 -7.95 -2.80 5.39
CA SER A 28 -8.76 -4.00 5.63
C SER A 28 -7.88 -5.26 5.64
N PHE A 29 -8.37 -6.33 6.27
CA PHE A 29 -7.67 -7.62 6.35
C PHE A 29 -8.59 -8.72 5.82
N PRO A 30 -8.80 -8.80 4.50
CA PRO A 30 -9.67 -9.81 3.91
C PRO A 30 -9.04 -11.21 4.00
N GLU A 31 -9.88 -12.25 4.00
CA GLU A 31 -9.41 -13.61 3.79
C GLU A 31 -8.84 -13.75 2.38
N LEU A 32 -7.71 -14.42 2.23
CA LEU A 32 -7.04 -14.53 0.93
C LEU A 32 -7.87 -15.29 -0.11
N SER A 33 -8.72 -16.22 0.33
CA SER A 33 -9.67 -16.93 -0.54
C SER A 33 -10.87 -16.08 -0.96
N SER A 34 -11.05 -14.88 -0.39
CA SER A 34 -12.17 -14.00 -0.76
C SER A 34 -11.89 -13.29 -2.09
N ALA A 35 -12.97 -13.00 -2.82
CA ALA A 35 -12.90 -12.29 -4.08
C ALA A 35 -12.56 -10.81 -3.88
N VAL A 36 -11.81 -10.24 -4.81
CA VAL A 36 -11.48 -8.81 -4.82
C VAL A 36 -12.74 -8.02 -5.23
N PRO A 37 -13.09 -6.93 -4.53
CA PRO A 37 -14.19 -6.07 -4.92
C PRO A 37 -14.07 -5.64 -6.39
N SER A 38 -15.19 -5.68 -7.12
CA SER A 38 -15.26 -5.41 -8.58
C SER A 38 -14.61 -6.46 -9.50
N HIS A 39 -13.91 -7.47 -8.95
CA HIS A 39 -13.30 -8.58 -9.71
C HIS A 39 -13.68 -9.94 -9.09
N PRO A 40 -14.93 -10.42 -9.30
CA PRO A 40 -15.42 -11.65 -8.67
C PRO A 40 -14.65 -12.91 -9.09
N ASP A 41 -13.99 -12.88 -10.25
CA ASP A 41 -13.21 -13.99 -10.80
C ASP A 41 -11.77 -14.04 -10.26
N VAL A 42 -11.37 -13.09 -9.39
CA VAL A 42 -10.01 -12.98 -8.86
C VAL A 42 -10.06 -12.91 -7.33
N THR A 43 -9.24 -13.73 -6.68
CA THR A 43 -9.09 -13.73 -5.22
C THR A 43 -7.87 -12.93 -4.77
N TYR A 44 -7.82 -12.53 -3.51
CA TYR A 44 -6.62 -11.92 -2.94
C TYR A 44 -5.42 -12.88 -2.94
N LEU A 45 -5.65 -14.20 -2.89
CA LEU A 45 -4.62 -15.22 -3.07
C LEU A 45 -4.04 -15.18 -4.49
N ASP A 46 -4.86 -14.97 -5.52
CA ASP A 46 -4.38 -14.83 -6.89
C ASP A 46 -3.49 -13.59 -7.03
N LEU A 47 -3.84 -12.48 -6.37
CA LEU A 47 -3.01 -11.27 -6.33
C LEU A 47 -1.69 -11.52 -5.56
N ALA A 48 -1.73 -12.24 -4.45
CA ALA A 48 -0.54 -12.63 -3.70
C ALA A 48 0.40 -13.51 -4.54
N ASN A 49 -0.16 -14.41 -5.35
CA ASN A 49 0.61 -15.26 -6.26
C ASN A 49 1.35 -14.47 -7.35
N LEU A 50 0.92 -13.25 -7.70
CA LEU A 50 1.65 -12.37 -8.62
C LEU A 50 2.97 -11.84 -8.03
N VAL A 51 3.11 -11.83 -6.70
CA VAL A 51 4.32 -11.39 -6.00
C VAL A 51 5.36 -12.51 -5.91
N VAL A 52 4.95 -13.79 -6.00
CA VAL A 52 5.86 -14.94 -5.90
C VAL A 52 7.00 -14.89 -6.95
N PRO A 53 6.75 -14.62 -8.24
CA PRO A 53 7.84 -14.46 -9.22
C PRO A 53 8.78 -13.30 -8.92
N VAL A 54 8.27 -12.24 -8.29
CA VAL A 54 9.03 -11.06 -7.86
C VAL A 54 9.96 -11.42 -6.70
N LEU A 55 9.45 -12.15 -5.70
CA LEU A 55 10.26 -12.70 -4.59
C LEU A 55 11.32 -13.68 -5.09
N ALA A 56 10.98 -14.50 -6.09
CA ALA A 56 11.92 -15.43 -6.70
C ALA A 56 12.95 -14.75 -7.62
N GLY A 57 12.88 -13.44 -7.84
CA GLY A 57 13.76 -12.71 -8.75
C GLY A 57 13.61 -13.08 -10.22
N THR A 58 12.49 -13.72 -10.59
CA THR A 58 12.19 -14.17 -11.96
C THR A 58 11.28 -13.21 -12.73
N SER A 59 10.69 -12.24 -12.02
CA SER A 59 9.90 -11.17 -12.60
C SER A 59 10.79 -10.03 -13.12
N PRO A 60 10.36 -9.30 -14.18
CA PRO A 60 11.00 -8.03 -14.54
C PRO A 60 10.85 -6.95 -13.46
N ILE A 61 9.84 -7.06 -12.59
CA ILE A 61 9.66 -6.18 -11.43
C ILE A 61 10.62 -6.63 -10.34
N LYS A 62 11.42 -5.70 -9.81
CA LYS A 62 12.36 -5.94 -8.71
C LYS A 62 11.84 -5.32 -7.43
N ILE A 63 12.00 -6.04 -6.32
CA ILE A 63 11.79 -5.46 -4.99
C ILE A 63 12.91 -4.48 -4.73
N ARG A 64 12.53 -3.27 -4.34
CA ARG A 64 13.46 -2.20 -3.96
C ARG A 64 13.09 -1.67 -2.56
N PRO A 65 14.04 -1.19 -1.75
CA PRO A 65 13.71 -0.54 -0.49
C PRO A 65 12.87 0.71 -0.72
N ILE A 66 11.89 0.95 0.15
CA ILE A 66 11.06 2.17 0.10
C ILE A 66 11.88 3.43 0.37
N SER A 67 12.95 3.29 1.16
CA SER A 67 13.92 4.35 1.46
C SER A 67 14.73 4.80 0.23
N GLY A 68 14.78 3.97 -0.83
CA GLY A 68 15.42 4.31 -2.10
C GLY A 68 16.93 4.06 -2.17
N ASP A 69 17.60 3.82 -1.04
CA ASP A 69 18.97 3.34 -1.01
C ASP A 69 19.02 1.86 -1.38
N ALA A 70 19.99 1.48 -2.20
CA ALA A 70 20.12 0.14 -2.77
C ALA A 70 20.73 -0.83 -1.75
N ASP A 71 19.99 -1.13 -0.69
CA ASP A 71 20.24 -2.34 0.05
C ASP A 71 19.64 -3.50 -0.75
N ASP A 72 20.54 -4.26 -1.39
CA ASP A 72 20.24 -5.48 -2.15
C ASP A 72 19.88 -6.65 -1.20
N GLU A 73 19.06 -6.38 -0.18
CA GLU A 73 18.60 -7.44 0.71
C GLU A 73 17.67 -8.37 -0.06
N ALA A 74 18.14 -9.60 -0.26
CA ALA A 74 17.40 -10.59 -0.99
C ALA A 74 16.12 -10.94 -0.20
N PRO A 75 14.96 -10.97 -0.86
CA PRO A 75 13.73 -11.37 -0.19
C PRO A 75 13.86 -12.79 0.36
N PRO A 76 13.21 -13.09 1.50
CA PRO A 76 13.22 -14.44 2.05
C PRO A 76 12.62 -15.42 1.03
N SER A 77 13.29 -16.56 0.85
CA SER A 77 12.88 -17.63 -0.09
C SER A 77 11.47 -18.18 0.17
N THR A 78 10.96 -18.00 1.40
CA THR A 78 9.67 -18.51 1.86
C THR A 78 9.07 -17.58 2.92
N GLY A 79 8.40 -16.51 2.48
CA GLY A 79 7.57 -15.70 3.36
C GLY A 79 6.17 -16.31 3.54
N ASN A 80 5.61 -16.24 4.75
CA ASN A 80 4.23 -16.63 4.98
C ASN A 80 3.29 -15.56 4.41
N LEU A 81 2.84 -15.74 3.17
CA LEU A 81 1.76 -14.94 2.56
C LEU A 81 0.38 -15.23 3.19
N SER A 82 0.31 -15.53 4.49
CA SER A 82 -0.91 -15.99 5.17
C SER A 82 -1.91 -14.88 5.48
N SER A 83 -1.47 -13.63 5.45
CA SER A 83 -2.30 -12.44 5.69
C SER A 83 -1.78 -11.28 4.86
N ALA A 84 -2.68 -10.39 4.46
CA ALA A 84 -2.34 -9.14 3.79
C ALA A 84 -3.23 -8.00 4.30
N ALA A 85 -2.62 -6.85 4.58
CA ALA A 85 -3.37 -5.62 4.76
C ALA A 85 -3.68 -5.04 3.38
N VAL A 86 -4.93 -4.69 3.13
CA VAL A 86 -5.43 -4.27 1.82
C VAL A 86 -6.02 -2.88 1.91
N LEU A 87 -5.61 -2.01 0.99
CA LEU A 87 -6.10 -0.65 0.91
C LEU A 87 -6.40 -0.27 -0.55
N ASP A 88 -7.65 0.12 -0.79
CA ASP A 88 -8.07 0.71 -2.06
C ASP A 88 -7.51 2.13 -2.16
N ILE A 89 -6.84 2.45 -3.26
CA ILE A 89 -6.23 3.76 -3.48
C ILE A 89 -6.59 4.31 -4.85
N LYS A 90 -6.49 5.63 -5.00
CA LYS A 90 -6.56 6.31 -6.30
C LYS A 90 -5.21 6.88 -6.64
N ALA A 91 -4.60 6.39 -7.72
CA ALA A 91 -3.30 6.86 -8.17
C ALA A 91 -3.27 6.94 -9.70
N GLY A 92 -2.73 8.05 -10.24
CA GLY A 92 -2.71 8.29 -11.69
C GLY A 92 -4.10 8.36 -12.32
N GLY A 93 -5.14 8.75 -11.56
CA GLY A 93 -6.52 8.82 -12.04
C GLY A 93 -7.24 7.48 -12.17
N LYS A 94 -6.62 6.37 -11.73
CA LYS A 94 -7.21 5.03 -11.74
C LYS A 94 -7.46 4.52 -10.32
N GLU A 95 -8.47 3.67 -10.18
CA GLU A 95 -8.65 2.82 -9.00
C GLU A 95 -7.55 1.76 -8.99
N ARG A 96 -6.86 1.63 -7.85
CA ARG A 96 -5.78 0.68 -7.64
C ARG A 96 -5.90 0.05 -6.27
N LEU A 97 -5.22 -1.06 -6.09
CA LEU A 97 -5.15 -1.76 -4.82
C LEU A 97 -3.70 -1.79 -4.34
N THR A 98 -3.46 -1.52 -3.07
CA THR A 98 -2.19 -1.83 -2.44
C THR A 98 -2.38 -2.94 -1.42
N MET A 99 -1.46 -3.90 -1.41
CA MET A 99 -1.44 -4.99 -0.45
C MET A 99 -0.10 -5.02 0.26
N LEU A 100 -0.13 -5.06 1.59
CA LEU A 100 1.05 -5.22 2.44
C LEU A 100 1.12 -6.67 2.90
N PHE A 101 2.19 -7.35 2.51
CA PHE A 101 2.50 -8.72 2.91
C PHE A 101 3.61 -8.70 3.95
N ASP A 102 3.33 -9.24 5.13
CA ASP A 102 4.36 -9.51 6.13
C ASP A 102 4.98 -10.88 5.82
N LEU A 103 6.27 -10.90 5.42
CA LEU A 103 6.97 -12.13 5.06
C LEU A 103 7.76 -12.70 6.25
N GLY A 104 7.66 -12.09 7.43
CA GLY A 104 8.41 -12.47 8.62
C GLY A 104 9.86 -12.02 8.54
N GLN A 105 10.75 -12.73 9.23
CA GLN A 105 12.18 -12.38 9.27
C GLN A 105 12.93 -13.01 8.09
N ALA A 106 13.83 -12.24 7.47
CA ALA A 106 14.84 -12.82 6.60
C ALA A 106 15.77 -13.73 7.42
N SER A 107 16.28 -14.81 6.83
CA SER A 107 17.12 -15.79 7.56
C SER A 107 18.46 -15.19 8.03
N ASP A 108 18.78 -14.01 7.50
CA ASP A 108 20.08 -13.35 7.53
C ASP A 108 20.02 -12.03 8.32
N SER A 109 18.82 -11.58 8.69
CA SER A 109 18.57 -10.25 9.26
C SER A 109 17.63 -10.30 10.47
N ALA A 110 17.90 -9.45 11.45
CA ALA A 110 16.98 -9.22 12.57
C ALA A 110 15.78 -8.33 12.16
N GLU A 111 15.86 -7.72 10.97
CA GLU A 111 14.83 -6.88 10.39
C GLU A 111 13.72 -7.76 9.78
N GLY A 112 12.46 -7.36 10.02
CA GLY A 112 11.32 -7.99 9.36
C GLY A 112 11.29 -7.58 7.89
N PHE A 113 10.90 -8.49 7.01
CA PHE A 113 10.77 -8.23 5.59
C PHE A 113 9.29 -8.12 5.25
N ALA A 114 8.86 -6.95 4.77
CA ALA A 114 7.48 -6.71 4.39
C ALA A 114 7.41 -6.13 2.99
N VAL A 115 6.52 -6.66 2.15
CA VAL A 115 6.37 -6.20 0.77
C VAL A 115 5.07 -5.42 0.61
N LEU A 116 5.20 -4.17 0.19
CA LEU A 116 4.09 -3.36 -0.28
C LEU A 116 3.97 -3.49 -1.80
N ALA A 117 2.93 -4.19 -2.24
CA ALA A 117 2.64 -4.44 -3.64
C ALA A 117 1.52 -3.54 -4.16
N LEU A 118 1.71 -2.96 -5.34
CA LEU A 118 0.74 -2.09 -6.01
C LEU A 118 0.15 -2.79 -7.24
N TYR A 119 -1.18 -2.80 -7.34
CA TYR A 119 -1.90 -3.45 -8.43
C TYR A 119 -2.76 -2.45 -9.23
N ASP A 120 -2.84 -2.64 -10.55
CA ASP A 120 -3.88 -2.03 -11.40
C ASP A 120 -5.12 -2.93 -11.43
N LEU A 121 -6.29 -2.36 -11.12
CA LEU A 121 -7.58 -3.04 -11.17
C LEU A 121 -8.44 -2.58 -12.36
N GLY A 122 -7.93 -1.74 -13.27
CA GLY A 122 -8.71 -1.22 -14.40
C GLY A 122 -9.13 -2.27 -15.46
N GLY A 123 -8.69 -3.52 -15.33
CA GLY A 123 -8.94 -4.61 -16.26
C GLY A 123 -8.62 -5.96 -15.64
N LYS A 124 -7.79 -6.77 -16.31
CA LYS A 124 -7.20 -7.94 -15.65
C LYS A 124 -6.20 -7.45 -14.60
N PRO A 125 -6.30 -7.88 -13.33
CA PRO A 125 -5.38 -7.43 -12.30
C PRO A 125 -3.92 -7.69 -12.66
N GLU A 126 -3.10 -6.66 -12.49
CA GLU A 126 -1.66 -6.67 -12.84
C GLU A 126 -0.85 -6.03 -11.72
N LEU A 127 0.29 -6.64 -11.38
CA LEU A 127 1.25 -6.08 -10.44
C LEU A 127 2.06 -4.98 -11.12
N LEU A 128 2.02 -3.76 -10.58
CA LEU A 128 2.71 -2.59 -11.13
C LEU A 128 4.06 -2.34 -10.46
N ASP A 129 4.13 -2.49 -9.14
CA ASP A 129 5.34 -2.25 -8.34
C ASP A 129 5.31 -3.09 -7.07
N ALA A 130 6.49 -3.35 -6.51
CA ALA A 130 6.66 -4.03 -5.23
C ALA A 130 7.88 -3.46 -4.52
N VAL A 131 7.71 -3.05 -3.25
CA VAL A 131 8.78 -2.44 -2.46
C VAL A 131 8.89 -3.10 -1.09
N ASN A 132 10.11 -3.17 -0.55
CA ASN A 132 10.37 -3.57 0.84
C ASN A 132 10.17 -2.35 1.75
N VAL A 133 9.43 -2.50 2.86
CA VAL A 133 9.04 -1.39 3.77
C VAL A 133 9.48 -1.59 5.20
#